data_AF-I1SRN0-F1
#
_entry.id   AF-I1SRN0-F1
#
_cell.length_a   1.000
_cell.length_b   1.000
_cell.length_c   1.000
_cell.angle_alpha   90.00
_cell.angle_beta   90.00
_cell.angle_gamma   90.00
#
_symmetry.space_group_name_H-M   'P 1'
#
loop_
_entity.id
_entity.type
_entity.pdbx_description
1 polymer ?
#
loop_
_entity_poly.entity_id
_entity_poly.type
_entity_poly.pdbx_seq_one_letter_code
_entity_poly.pdbx_strand_id
1 'polypeptide(L)'
;MASWIIQMMVMMVSVFIKASHGKRDPVLYCSACRAIVDELNYSISQVDPRKTIDVGGFRVNPDGSVKNKQVPLARSETHLSELLEEVCKSMSDYALHLDPDTQQKKY
;
A
#
# COMPACT_ATOMS: atom_id res chain seq x y z
N MET A 1 -47.22 -27.59 -7.92
CA MET A 1 -47.35 -26.57 -6.85
C MET A 1 -45.97 -26.06 -6.40
N ALA A 2 -45.03 -26.92 -5.98
CA ALA A 2 -43.71 -26.48 -5.48
C ALA A 2 -42.78 -25.83 -6.53
N SER A 3 -42.82 -26.28 -7.79
CA SER A 3 -41.93 -25.76 -8.85
C SER A 3 -42.11 -24.26 -9.12
N TRP A 4 -43.36 -23.77 -9.10
CA TRP A 4 -43.67 -22.36 -9.32
C TRP A 4 -43.20 -21.48 -8.16
N ILE A 5 -43.25 -22.01 -6.93
CA ILE A 5 -42.75 -21.32 -5.73
C ILE A 5 -41.23 -21.16 -5.80
N ILE A 6 -40.52 -22.21 -6.25
CA ILE A 6 -39.06 -22.17 -6.41
C ILE A 6 -38.68 -21.14 -7.49
N GLN A 7 -39.39 -21.10 -8.63
CA GLN A 7 -39.13 -20.12 -9.68
C GLN A 7 -39.36 -18.68 -9.20
N MET A 8 -40.41 -18.42 -8.42
CA MET A 8 -40.67 -17.09 -7.86
C MET A 8 -39.61 -16.67 -6.84
N MET A 9 -39.14 -17.59 -5.99
CA MET A 9 -38.05 -17.33 -5.04
C MET A 9 -36.74 -17.00 -5.76
N VAL A 10 -36.40 -17.75 -6.80
CA VAL A 10 -35.19 -17.49 -7.62
C VAL A 10 -35.28 -16.12 -8.31
N MET A 11 -36.46 -15.77 -8.84
CA MET A 11 -36.67 -14.47 -9.48
C MET A 11 -36.53 -13.32 -8.48
N MET A 12 -37.10 -13.46 -7.27
CA MET A 12 -37.01 -12.45 -6.23
C MET A 12 -35.56 -12.26 -5.72
N VAL A 13 -34.82 -13.36 -5.52
CA VAL A 13 -33.40 -13.31 -5.14
C VAL A 13 -32.56 -12.60 -6.22
N SER A 14 -32.85 -12.83 -7.51
CA SER A 14 -32.11 -12.17 -8.61
C SER A 14 -32.28 -10.64 -8.64
N VAL A 15 -33.40 -10.13 -8.12
CA VAL A 15 -33.65 -8.68 -7.99
C VAL A 15 -32.83 -8.08 -6.86
N PHE A 16 -32.69 -8.79 -5.73
CA PHE A 16 -31.92 -8.31 -4.57
C PHE A 16 -30.41 -8.28 -4.79
N ILE A 17 -29.86 -9.14 -5.67
CA ILE A 17 -28.42 -9.15 -5.97
C ILE A 17 -27.95 -7.84 -6.63
N LYS A 18 -28.85 -7.09 -7.29
CA LYS A 18 -28.48 -5.83 -7.96
C LYS A 18 -28.33 -4.63 -7.01
N ALA A 19 -28.67 -4.77 -5.73
CA ALA A 19 -28.66 -3.66 -4.77
C ALA A 19 -27.33 -3.49 -4.00
N SER A 20 -26.39 -4.43 -4.10
CA SER A 20 -25.12 -4.37 -3.38
C SER A 20 -24.02 -3.68 -4.18
N HIS A 21 -24.20 -2.39 -4.49
CA HIS A 21 -23.08 -1.56 -4.91
C HIS A 21 -22.32 -1.09 -3.67
N GLY A 22 -21.27 -1.82 -3.29
CA GLY A 22 -20.31 -1.38 -2.26
C GLY A 22 -19.55 -0.15 -2.74
N LYS A 23 -20.06 1.06 -2.44
CA LYS A 23 -19.38 2.31 -2.76
C LYS A 23 -18.13 2.41 -1.90
N ARG A 24 -16.95 2.43 -2.52
CA ARG A 24 -15.67 2.69 -1.84
C ARG A 24 -15.73 4.08 -1.21
N ASP A 25 -15.44 4.17 0.09
CA ASP A 25 -15.36 5.45 0.79
C ASP A 25 -14.03 6.14 0.44
N PRO A 26 -14.04 7.26 -0.31
CA PRO A 26 -12.82 7.92 -0.76
C PRO A 26 -11.97 8.43 0.41
N VAL A 27 -12.59 8.77 1.55
CA VAL A 27 -11.88 9.27 2.72
C VAL A 27 -11.01 8.16 3.32
N LEU A 28 -11.56 6.95 3.42
CA LEU A 28 -10.87 5.79 3.99
C LEU A 28 -9.65 5.37 3.16
N TYR A 29 -9.76 5.43 1.84
CA TYR A 29 -8.63 5.14 0.96
C TYR A 29 -7.54 6.22 1.06
N CYS A 30 -7.92 7.50 1.09
CA CYS A 30 -6.95 8.59 1.21
C CYS A 30 -6.20 8.55 2.55
N SER A 31 -6.91 8.29 3.66
CA SER A 31 -6.30 8.12 4.98
C SER A 31 -5.33 6.94 5.02
N ALA A 32 -5.71 5.79 4.45
CA ALA A 32 -4.85 4.62 4.39
C ALA A 32 -3.58 4.90 3.56
N CYS A 33 -3.71 5.53 2.39
CA CYS A 33 -2.54 5.90 1.58
C CYS A 33 -1.62 6.88 2.32
N ARG A 34 -2.18 7.81 3.08
CA ARG A 34 -1.40 8.77 3.87
C ARG A 34 -0.63 8.08 4.98
N ALA A 35 -1.25 7.14 5.70
CA ALA A 35 -0.60 6.33 6.72
C ALA A 35 0.64 5.58 6.18
N ILE A 36 0.50 4.92 5.02
CA ILE A 36 1.60 4.19 4.38
C ILE A 36 2.77 5.12 4.08
N VAL A 37 2.48 6.29 3.52
CA VAL A 37 3.53 7.25 3.13
C VAL A 37 4.22 7.83 4.36
N ASP A 38 3.47 8.12 5.43
CA ASP A 38 4.02 8.62 6.69
C ASP A 38 4.95 7.58 7.33
N GLU A 39 4.54 6.31 7.39
CA GLU A 39 5.37 5.20 7.91
C GLU A 39 6.59 4.91 7.05
N LEU A 40 6.44 4.95 5.73
CA LEU A 40 7.55 4.77 4.82
C LEU A 40 8.58 5.89 4.99
N ASN A 41 8.14 7.15 5.11
CA ASN A 41 9.04 8.28 5.39
C ASN A 41 9.70 8.16 6.76
N TYR A 42 8.97 7.71 7.78
CA TYR A 42 9.53 7.46 9.11
C TYR A 42 10.63 6.39 9.05
N SER A 43 10.37 5.28 8.38
CA SER A 43 11.34 4.19 8.18
C SER A 43 12.57 4.66 7.38
N ILE A 44 12.37 5.46 6.33
CA ILE A 44 13.48 6.07 5.57
C ILE A 44 14.31 7.01 6.45
N SER A 45 13.67 7.76 7.37
CA SER A 45 14.38 8.69 8.25
C SER A 45 15.28 8.00 9.29
N GLN A 46 14.99 6.74 9.62
CA GLN A 46 15.84 5.91 10.49
C GLN A 46 17.09 5.39 9.75
N VAL A 47 17.08 5.38 8.42
CA VAL A 47 18.21 4.94 7.61
C VAL A 47 19.27 6.04 7.57
N ASP A 48 20.47 5.72 8.06
CA ASP A 48 21.60 6.65 8.06
C ASP A 48 21.90 7.12 6.62
N PRO A 49 21.80 8.43 6.31
CA PRO A 49 22.03 8.97 4.98
C PRO A 49 23.46 8.76 4.46
N ARG A 50 24.38 8.33 5.34
CA ARG A 50 25.77 8.03 4.99
C ARG A 50 25.99 6.60 4.48
N LYS A 51 25.01 5.70 4.61
CA LYS A 51 25.14 4.36 4.05
C LYS A 51 24.94 4.41 2.53
N THR A 52 25.94 3.97 1.79
CA THR A 52 25.92 3.86 0.33
C THR A 52 25.96 2.40 -0.08
N ILE A 53 25.16 2.01 -1.08
CA ILE A 53 25.28 0.70 -1.72
C ILE A 53 25.98 0.89 -3.07
N ASP A 54 26.93 0.00 -3.36
CA ASP A 54 27.53 -0.11 -4.68
C ASP A 54 26.53 -0.80 -5.61
N VAL A 55 25.97 -0.05 -6.58
CA VAL A 55 25.03 -0.61 -7.57
C VAL A 55 25.75 -1.20 -8.79
N GLY A 56 27.09 -1.30 -8.73
CA GLY A 56 27.91 -1.83 -9.82
C GLY A 56 28.06 -0.83 -10.97
N GLY A 57 29.29 -0.69 -11.46
CA GLY A 57 29.58 0.09 -12.66
C GLY A 57 29.54 -0.80 -13.90
N PHE A 58 28.50 -0.72 -14.73
CA PHE A 58 28.48 -1.48 -15.99
C PHE A 58 29.32 -0.85 -17.10
N ARG A 59 29.82 0.39 -16.89
CA ARG A 59 30.59 1.12 -17.90
C ARG A 59 32.08 1.05 -17.58
N VAL A 60 32.80 0.35 -18.46
CA VAL A 60 34.26 0.33 -18.49
C VAL A 60 34.75 1.61 -19.14
N ASN A 61 35.62 2.36 -18.46
CA ASN A 61 36.26 3.53 -19.04
C ASN A 61 37.27 3.06 -20.12
N PRO A 62 37.62 3.91 -21.10
CA PRO A 62 38.64 3.58 -22.11
C PRO A 62 40.02 3.19 -21.52
N ASP A 63 40.27 3.50 -20.24
CA ASP A 63 41.48 3.15 -19.47
C ASP A 63 41.38 1.76 -18.79
N GLY A 64 40.37 0.95 -19.11
CA GLY A 64 40.17 -0.39 -18.54
C GLY A 64 39.62 -0.43 -17.10
N SER A 65 39.50 0.72 -16.44
CA SER A 65 38.92 0.82 -15.09
C SER A 65 37.40 0.84 -15.12
N VAL A 66 36.79 0.06 -14.21
CA VAL A 66 35.34 0.05 -13.99
C VAL A 66 35.00 1.06 -12.91
N LYS A 67 34.21 2.10 -13.23
CA LYS A 67 33.78 3.08 -12.24
C LYS A 67 32.49 2.60 -11.59
N ASN A 68 32.62 2.02 -10.40
CA ASN A 68 31.48 1.63 -9.58
C ASN A 68 30.64 2.85 -9.20
N LYS A 69 29.35 2.81 -9.52
CA LYS A 69 28.41 3.87 -9.14
C LYS A 69 27.89 3.53 -7.76
N GLN A 70 28.22 4.35 -6.77
CA GLN A 70 27.64 4.25 -5.44
C GLN A 70 26.40 5.14 -5.38
N VAL A 71 25.28 4.58 -4.97
CA VAL A 71 24.02 5.31 -4.75
C VAL A 71 23.72 5.25 -3.25
N PRO A 72 23.19 6.33 -2.64
CA PRO A 72 22.75 6.28 -1.25
C PRO A 72 21.78 5.11 -1.02
N LEU A 73 21.94 4.37 0.08
CA LEU A 73 21.09 3.24 0.48
C LEU A 73 19.61 3.63 0.52
N ALA A 74 19.31 4.85 0.97
CA ALA A 74 17.97 5.42 0.98
C ALA A 74 17.32 5.57 -0.41
N ARG A 75 18.09 5.40 -1.50
CA ARG A 75 17.64 5.51 -2.89
C ARG A 75 17.80 4.24 -3.71
N SER A 76 18.26 3.13 -3.13
CA SER A 76 18.29 1.87 -3.89
C SER A 76 16.87 1.29 -3.98
N GLU A 77 16.48 0.85 -5.17
CA GLU A 77 15.16 0.26 -5.42
C GLU A 77 14.93 -0.97 -4.55
N THR A 78 15.98 -1.78 -4.32
CA THR A 78 15.92 -3.00 -3.50
C THR A 78 15.61 -2.71 -2.03
N HIS A 79 16.19 -1.65 -1.46
CA HIS A 79 15.95 -1.29 -0.07
C HIS A 79 14.55 -0.71 0.12
N LEU A 80 14.09 0.11 -0.82
CA LEU A 80 12.74 0.66 -0.78
C LEU A 80 11.66 -0.43 -0.92
N SER A 81 11.89 -1.49 -1.71
CA SER A 81 10.95 -2.61 -1.80
C SER A 81 10.87 -3.42 -0.51
N GLU A 82 12.00 -3.66 0.17
CA GLU A 82 12.02 -4.37 1.45
C GLU A 82 11.30 -3.56 2.55
N LEU A 83 11.58 -2.25 2.63
CA LEU A 83 10.91 -1.35 3.56
C LEU A 83 9.40 -1.30 3.31
N LEU A 84 8.97 -1.31 2.04
CA LEU A 84 7.55 -1.29 1.70
C LEU A 84 6.84 -2.57 2.17
N GLU A 85 7.47 -3.74 2.03
CA GLU A 85 6.91 -5.01 2.53
C GLU A 85 6.77 -5.01 4.05
N GLU A 86 7.75 -4.48 4.77
CA GLU A 86 7.69 -4.35 6.23
C GLU A 86 6.56 -3.42 6.67
N VAL A 87 6.45 -2.23 6.05
CA VAL A 87 5.35 -1.29 6.32
C VAL A 87 4.00 -1.91 6.02
N CYS A 88 3.86 -2.63 4.90
CA CYS A 88 2.62 -3.33 4.56
C CYS A 88 2.21 -4.37 5.62
N LYS A 89 3.17 -5.03 6.27
CA LYS A 89 2.91 -5.98 7.36
C LYS A 89 2.44 -5.26 8.64
N SER A 90 3.05 -4.13 8.98
CA SER A 90 2.63 -3.31 10.14
C SER A 90 1.26 -2.66 9.97
N MET A 91 0.77 -2.54 8.73
CA MET A 91 -0.49 -1.87 8.44
C MET A 91 -1.73 -2.60 8.98
N SER A 92 -1.62 -3.87 9.36
CA SER A 92 -2.72 -4.60 10.01
C SER A 92 -3.11 -4.01 11.37
N ASP A 93 -2.23 -3.25 12.00
CA ASP A 93 -2.42 -2.69 13.33
C ASP A 93 -3.19 -1.35 13.30
N TYR A 94 -3.36 -0.78 12.11
CA TYR A 94 -4.08 0.46 11.88
C TYR A 94 -5.56 0.21 11.60
N ALA A 95 -6.42 0.97 12.28
CA ALA A 95 -7.87 0.92 12.09
C ALA A 95 -8.46 2.33 12.09
N LEU A 96 -9.52 2.52 11.30
CA LEU A 96 -10.22 3.80 11.25
C LEU A 96 -10.89 4.07 12.59
N HIS A 97 -10.44 5.11 13.29
CA HIS A 97 -11.10 5.61 14.49
C HIS A 97 -12.08 6.71 14.13
N LEU A 98 -13.29 6.60 14.66
CA LEU A 98 -14.33 7.64 14.57
C LEU A 98 -14.37 8.36 15.92
N ASP A 99 -13.94 9.62 15.92
CA ASP A 99 -14.09 10.46 17.10
C ASP A 99 -15.60 10.61 17.41
N PRO A 100 -16.08 10.22 18.62
CA PRO A 100 -17.51 10.23 18.95
C PRO A 100 -18.11 11.63 18.98
N ASP A 101 -17.30 12.65 19.28
CA ASP A 101 -17.75 14.04 19.44
C ASP A 101 -17.73 14.84 18.13
N THR A 102 -16.78 14.60 17.24
CA THR A 102 -16.61 15.37 15.99
C THR A 102 -17.02 14.60 14.74
N GLN A 103 -17.34 13.30 14.86
CA GLN A 103 -17.60 12.37 13.76
C GLN A 103 -16.48 12.36 12.70
N GLN A 104 -15.27 12.81 13.05
CA GLN A 104 -14.15 12.84 12.13
C GLN A 104 -13.47 11.47 12.08
N LYS A 105 -13.17 11.05 10.84
CA LYS A 105 -12.46 9.82 10.52
C LYS A 105 -10.96 10.07 10.63
N LYS A 106 -10.32 9.48 11.62
CA LYS A 106 -8.85 9.46 11.78
C LYS A 106 -8.34 8.04 11.65
N TYR A 107 -7.07 7.91 11.28
CA TYR A 107 -6.36 6.64 11.09
C TYR A 107 -5.16 6.58 12.04
#